data_AF-A0A2V6EH40-F1
#
_entry.id   AF-A0A2V6EH40-F1
#
_cell.length_a   1.000
_cell.length_b   1.000
_cell.length_c   1.000
_cell.angle_alpha   90.00
_cell.angle_beta   90.00
_cell.angle_gamma   90.00
#
_symmetry.space_group_name_H-M   'P 1'
#
loop_
_entity.id
_entity.type
_entity.pdbx_description
1 polymer ?
#
loop_
_entity_poly.entity_id
_entity_poly.type
_entity_poly.pdbx_seq_one_letter_code
_entity_poly.pdbx_strand_id
1 'polypeptide(L)'
;MQLCFRRLAPGETDHELIWLSVSIASLGAAAAWFALRLPWPQCLFHALTGLPCVTCGSTRSAIAFLHGQFYSAWKWNPLAFGFLCALASFNIYAFIVLTTRAPRLRIANSSRAEKTVARFLTIALLALNWIYLLPHWRNF
;
A
#
# COMPACT_ATOMS: atom_id res chain seq x y z
N MET A 1 -16.48 -0.12 17.30
CA MET A 1 -15.10 -0.66 17.36
C MET A 1 -14.72 -1.02 18.79
N GLN A 2 -14.53 -2.30 19.13
CA GLN A 2 -13.79 -2.68 20.34
C GLN A 2 -12.35 -3.03 19.93
N LEU A 3 -11.40 -2.17 20.30
CA LEU A 3 -9.97 -2.42 20.13
C LEU A 3 -9.50 -3.19 21.36
N CYS A 4 -9.18 -4.47 21.19
CA CYS A 4 -8.64 -5.29 22.26
C CYS A 4 -7.13 -5.46 22.06
N PHE A 5 -6.37 -5.03 23.05
CA PHE A 5 -4.94 -5.31 23.14
C PHE A 5 -4.75 -6.70 23.75
N ARG A 6 -4.36 -7.69 22.93
CA ARG A 6 -4.14 -9.07 23.40
C ARG A 6 -2.77 -9.58 22.96
N ARG A 7 -2.08 -10.27 23.88
CA ARG A 7 -0.83 -10.97 23.58
C ARG A 7 -1.12 -12.24 22.77
N LEU A 8 -0.23 -12.61 21.84
CA LEU A 8 -0.44 -13.79 20.99
C LEU A 8 -0.62 -15.05 21.83
N ALA A 9 -1.64 -15.85 21.54
CA ALA A 9 -1.76 -17.18 22.12
C ALA A 9 -0.79 -18.14 21.41
N PRO A 10 -0.22 -19.13 22.11
CA PRO A 10 0.61 -20.16 21.48
C PRO A 10 -0.18 -20.87 20.38
N GLY A 11 0.32 -20.86 19.13
CA GLY A 11 -0.31 -21.50 17.97
C GLY A 11 -1.16 -20.59 17.07
N GLU A 12 -1.32 -19.29 17.39
CA GLU A 12 -1.95 -18.34 16.46
C GLU A 12 -0.96 -17.84 15.38
N THR A 13 -1.47 -17.59 14.16
CA THR A 13 -0.65 -17.10 13.05
C THR A 13 -0.16 -15.67 13.27
N ASP A 14 1.16 -15.48 13.15
CA ASP A 14 1.83 -14.19 13.24
C ASP A 14 1.64 -13.35 11.96
N HIS A 15 0.46 -12.76 11.81
CA HIS A 15 0.13 -11.91 10.66
C HIS A 15 1.14 -10.77 10.47
N GLU A 16 1.63 -10.16 11.55
CA GLU A 16 2.64 -9.10 11.49
C GLU A 16 3.96 -9.61 10.88
N LEU A 17 4.43 -10.78 11.28
CA LEU A 17 5.66 -11.39 10.76
C LEU A 17 5.50 -11.80 9.30
N ILE A 18 4.36 -12.37 8.94
CA ILE A 18 4.06 -12.78 7.55
C ILE A 18 4.03 -11.54 6.65
N TRP A 19 3.31 -10.49 7.03
CA TRP A 19 3.23 -9.28 6.20
C TRP A 19 4.54 -8.49 6.15
N LEU A 20 5.32 -8.47 7.24
CA LEU A 20 6.65 -7.87 7.25
C LEU A 20 7.61 -8.63 6.33
N SER A 21 7.64 -9.96 6.42
CA SER A 21 8.49 -10.79 5.55
C SER A 21 8.10 -10.67 4.08
N VAL A 22 6.81 -10.66 3.75
CA VAL A 22 6.31 -10.41 2.39
C VAL A 22 6.71 -9.02 1.90
N SER A 23 6.63 -7.99 2.75
CA SER A 23 7.05 -6.62 2.40
C SER A 23 8.54 -6.54 2.10
N ILE A 24 9.38 -7.15 2.95
CA ILE A 24 10.84 -7.20 2.77
C ILE A 24 11.21 -7.97 1.50
N ALA A 25 10.59 -9.14 1.27
CA ALA A 25 10.83 -9.93 0.06
C ALA A 25 10.44 -9.17 -1.20
N SER A 26 9.29 -8.47 -1.19
CA SER A 26 8.82 -7.66 -2.32
C SER A 26 9.77 -6.50 -2.61
N LEU A 27 10.26 -5.82 -1.58
CA LEU A 27 11.24 -4.74 -1.73
C LEU A 27 12.58 -5.27 -2.28
N GLY A 28 13.03 -6.42 -1.79
CA GLY A 28 14.23 -7.09 -2.30
C GLY A 28 14.11 -7.49 -3.77
N ALA A 29 12.96 -8.03 -4.16
CA ALA A 29 12.68 -8.36 -5.56
C ALA A 29 12.65 -7.11 -6.45
N ALA A 30 12.04 -6.02 -5.99
CA ALA A 30 12.02 -4.75 -6.72
C ALA A 30 13.44 -4.15 -6.86
N ALA A 31 14.26 -4.22 -5.81
CA ALA A 31 15.65 -3.78 -5.83
C ALA A 31 16.49 -4.63 -6.80
N ALA A 32 16.31 -5.95 -6.79
CA ALA A 32 16.97 -6.85 -7.75
C ALA A 32 16.54 -6.54 -9.19
N TRP A 33 15.25 -6.29 -9.43
CA TRP A 33 14.73 -5.90 -10.75
C TRP A 33 15.41 -4.63 -11.27
N PHE A 34 15.56 -3.63 -10.39
CA PHE A 34 16.23 -2.37 -10.70
C PHE A 34 17.73 -2.57 -10.96
N ALA A 35 18.40 -3.36 -10.13
CA ALA A 35 19.83 -3.68 -10.28
C ALA A 35 20.11 -4.42 -11.60
N LEU A 36 19.19 -5.29 -12.03
CA LEU A 36 19.25 -6.01 -13.30
C LEU A 36 18.83 -5.16 -14.50
N ARG A 37 18.46 -3.89 -14.30
CA ARG A 37 18.02 -2.94 -15.36
C ARG A 37 16.94 -3.50 -16.28
N LEU A 38 16.04 -4.32 -15.73
CA LEU A 38 14.94 -4.89 -16.50
C LEU A 38 13.96 -3.78 -16.92
N PRO A 39 13.41 -3.84 -18.14
CA PRO A 39 12.46 -2.85 -18.61
C PRO A 39 11.22 -2.83 -17.71
N TRP A 40 10.74 -1.64 -17.37
CA TRP A 40 9.53 -1.50 -16.58
C TRP A 40 8.32 -1.92 -17.41
N PRO A 41 7.42 -2.77 -16.87
CA PRO A 41 6.21 -3.15 -17.59
C PRO A 41 5.38 -1.90 -17.85
N GLN A 42 5.12 -1.61 -19.13
CA GLN A 42 4.15 -0.60 -19.49
C GLN A 42 2.75 -1.07 -19.11
N CYS A 43 1.88 -0.13 -18.72
CA CYS A 43 0.52 -0.46 -18.39
C CYS A 43 -0.20 -0.93 -19.66
N LEU A 44 -0.45 -2.24 -19.78
CA LEU A 44 -1.12 -2.83 -20.94
C LEU A 44 -2.52 -2.22 -21.17
N PHE A 45 -3.21 -1.84 -20.09
CA PHE A 45 -4.49 -1.15 -20.17
C PHE A 45 -4.36 0.22 -20.85
N HIS A 46 -3.34 1.00 -20.49
CA HIS A 46 -3.08 2.29 -21.14
C HIS A 46 -2.67 2.10 -22.61
N ALA A 47 -1.85 1.09 -22.89
CA ALA A 47 -1.45 0.77 -24.27
C ALA A 47 -2.63 0.37 -25.15
N LEU A 48 -3.65 -0.30 -24.60
CA LEU A 48 -4.83 -0.76 -25.34
C LEU A 48 -5.96 0.27 -25.41
N THR A 49 -6.18 1.05 -24.34
CA THR A 49 -7.35 1.95 -24.23
C THR A 49 -7.01 3.43 -24.37
N GLY A 50 -5.73 3.80 -24.27
CA GLY A 50 -5.29 5.20 -24.17
C GLY A 50 -5.64 5.87 -22.84
N LEU A 51 -6.36 5.20 -21.92
CA LEU A 51 -6.79 5.75 -20.64
C LEU A 51 -5.89 5.25 -19.49
N PRO A 52 -5.62 6.09 -18.47
CA PRO A 52 -4.86 5.65 -17.31
C PRO A 52 -5.73 4.75 -16.42
N CYS A 53 -5.18 3.63 -15.95
CA CYS A 53 -5.83 2.84 -14.91
C CYS A 53 -5.57 3.47 -13.53
N VAL A 54 -6.30 3.02 -12.50
CA VAL A 54 -6.13 3.47 -11.10
C VAL A 54 -4.72 3.27 -10.53
N THR A 55 -3.92 2.38 -11.13
CA THR A 55 -2.54 2.11 -10.73
C THR A 55 -1.49 2.70 -11.67
N CYS A 56 -1.88 3.47 -12.69
CA CYS A 56 -0.93 4.18 -13.55
C CYS A 56 -0.05 5.12 -12.70
N GLY A 57 1.25 5.15 -12.99
CA GLY A 57 2.21 5.97 -12.23
C GLY A 57 2.60 5.44 -10.85
N SER A 58 2.05 4.30 -10.39
CA SER A 58 2.38 3.72 -9.08
C SER A 58 3.88 3.41 -8.92
N THR A 59 4.54 2.88 -9.95
CA THR A 59 5.99 2.64 -9.95
C THR A 59 6.79 3.94 -9.81
N ARG A 60 6.42 4.98 -10.56
CA ARG A 60 7.10 6.30 -10.49
C ARG A 60 6.89 6.94 -9.12
N SER A 61 5.67 6.80 -8.56
CA SER A 61 5.35 7.23 -7.20
C SER A 61 6.21 6.50 -6.17
N ALA A 62 6.37 5.18 -6.29
CA ALA A 62 7.18 4.37 -5.39
C ALA A 62 8.67 4.76 -5.44
N ILE A 63 9.24 4.97 -6.63
CA ILE A 63 10.62 5.42 -6.78
C ILE A 63 10.81 6.81 -6.14
N ALA A 64 9.89 7.74 -6.40
CA ALA A 64 9.94 9.07 -5.79
C ALA A 64 9.82 9.00 -4.26
N PHE A 65 8.97 8.13 -3.72
CA PHE A 65 8.83 7.90 -2.29
C PHE A 65 10.12 7.38 -1.66
N LEU A 66 10.77 6.41 -2.30
CA LEU A 66 12.05 5.85 -1.84
C LEU A 66 13.20 6.86 -1.91
N HIS A 67 13.18 7.78 -2.87
CA HIS A 67 14.12 8.90 -2.94
C HIS A 67 13.78 10.04 -1.95
N GLY A 68 12.77 9.89 -1.11
CA GLY A 68 12.32 10.94 -0.17
C GLY A 68 11.60 12.12 -0.84
N GLN A 69 11.26 12.02 -2.12
CA GLN A 69 10.55 13.05 -2.88
C GLN A 69 9.02 12.88 -2.72
N PHE A 70 8.52 13.10 -1.50
CA PHE A 70 7.11 12.85 -1.17
C PHE A 70 6.11 13.63 -2.02
N TYR A 71 6.42 14.89 -2.35
CA TYR A 71 5.56 15.71 -3.20
C TYR A 71 5.47 15.17 -4.63
N SER A 72 6.60 14.73 -5.20
CA SER A 72 6.63 14.07 -6.50
C SER A 72 5.86 12.75 -6.45
N ALA A 73 6.01 11.96 -5.38
CA ALA A 73 5.31 10.70 -5.20
C ALA A 73 3.79 10.88 -5.16
N TRP A 74 3.30 11.88 -4.43
CA TRP A 74 1.89 12.26 -4.40
C TRP A 74 1.37 12.64 -5.77
N LYS A 75 2.11 13.48 -6.51
CA LYS A 75 1.73 13.92 -7.86
C LYS A 75 1.59 12.76 -8.85
N TRP A 76 2.48 11.78 -8.77
CA TRP A 76 2.45 10.64 -9.70
C TRP A 76 1.24 9.75 -9.48
N ASN A 77 0.96 9.36 -8.24
CA ASN A 77 -0.24 8.61 -7.90
C ASN A 77 -0.53 8.75 -6.40
N PRO A 78 -1.56 9.52 -6.00
CA PRO A 78 -1.84 9.76 -4.59
C PRO A 78 -2.34 8.50 -3.85
N LEU A 79 -2.98 7.56 -4.56
CA LEU A 79 -3.38 6.27 -3.99
C LEU A 79 -2.17 5.40 -3.70
N ALA A 80 -1.22 5.33 -4.63
CA ALA A 80 0.04 4.60 -4.41
C ALA A 80 0.84 5.23 -3.26
N PHE A 81 0.92 6.56 -3.21
CA PHE A 81 1.56 7.26 -2.09
C PHE A 81 0.89 6.94 -0.74
N GLY A 82 -0.45 7.02 -0.67
CA GLY A 82 -1.18 6.68 0.55
C GLY A 82 -0.97 5.22 0.97
N PHE A 83 -0.96 4.30 0.01
CA PHE A 83 -0.66 2.89 0.25
C PHE A 83 0.75 2.69 0.79
N LEU A 84 1.76 3.35 0.21
CA LEU A 84 3.16 3.28 0.69
C LEU A 84 3.30 3.85 2.10
N CYS A 85 2.64 4.96 2.42
CA CYS A 85 2.61 5.51 3.77
C CYS A 85 1.97 4.55 4.77
N ALA A 86 0.83 3.95 4.42
CA ALA A 86 0.16 2.96 5.26
C ALA A 86 1.02 1.71 5.46
N LEU A 87 1.65 1.22 4.39
CA LEU A 87 2.57 0.09 4.43
C LEU A 87 3.79 0.39 5.30
N ALA A 88 4.41 1.57 5.16
CA ALA A 88 5.53 1.99 5.98
C ALA A 88 5.14 2.06 7.47
N SER A 89 3.98 2.66 7.77
CA SER A 89 3.45 2.76 9.14
C SER A 89 3.16 1.38 9.73
N PHE A 90 2.59 0.47 8.94
CA PHE A 90 2.34 -0.92 9.34
C PHE A 90 3.63 -1.69 9.60
N ASN A 91 4.66 -1.51 8.77
CA ASN A 91 5.96 -2.16 8.97
C ASN A 91 6.64 -1.65 10.25
N ILE A 92 6.58 -0.34 10.54
CA ILE A 92 7.08 0.22 11.80
C ILE A 92 6.31 -0.37 12.98
N TYR A 93 4.98 -0.42 12.91
CA TYR A 93 4.15 -1.04 13.93
C TYR A 93 4.52 -2.51 14.17
N ALA A 94 4.56 -3.32 13.10
CA ALA A 94 4.94 -4.73 13.16
C ALA A 94 6.34 -4.91 13.74
N PHE A 95 7.31 -4.09 13.33
CA PHE A 95 8.66 -4.13 13.87
C PHE A 95 8.71 -3.81 15.37
N ILE A 96 8.03 -2.75 15.82
CA ILE A 96 7.95 -2.40 17.25
C ILE A 96 7.29 -3.53 18.04
N VAL A 97 6.17 -4.08 17.56
CA VAL A 97 5.44 -5.14 18.27
C VAL A 97 6.26 -6.42 18.35
N LEU A 98 6.94 -6.80 17.26
CA LEU A 98 7.80 -7.99 17.23
C LEU A 98 9.04 -7.83 18.13
N THR A 99 9.66 -6.65 18.16
CA THR A 99 10.84 -6.37 19.00
C THR A 99 10.48 -6.23 20.48
N THR A 100 9.40 -5.53 20.80
CA THR A 100 8.98 -5.24 22.19
C THR A 100 8.07 -6.33 22.79
N ARG A 101 7.61 -7.30 21.97
CA ARG A 101 6.58 -8.28 22.34
C ARG A 101 5.33 -7.64 22.96
N ALA A 102 5.01 -6.41 22.54
CA ALA A 102 3.86 -5.65 23.02
C ALA A 102 2.54 -6.36 22.69
N PRO A 103 1.46 -6.12 23.45
CA PRO A 103 0.15 -6.66 23.13
C PRO A 103 -0.34 -6.12 21.78
N ARG A 104 -0.84 -7.02 20.92
CA ARG A 104 -1.26 -6.69 19.55
C ARG A 104 -2.64 -6.04 19.55
N LEU A 105 -2.82 -5.06 18.68
CA LEU A 105 -4.09 -4.35 18.50
C LEU A 105 -4.97 -5.20 17.57
N ARG A 106 -5.89 -5.98 18.14
CA ARG A 106 -6.90 -6.71 17.35
C ARG A 106 -8.24 -5.98 17.42
N ILE A 107 -8.87 -5.85 16.25
CA ILE A 107 -10.24 -5.36 16.14
C ILE A 107 -11.16 -6.54 16.45
N ALA A 108 -11.76 -6.53 17.64
CA ALA A 108 -12.80 -7.46 18.02
C ALA A 108 -14.17 -6.86 17.64
N ASN A 109 -15.00 -7.64 16.94
CA ASN A 109 -16.35 -7.25 16.51
C ASN A 109 -16.42 -5.94 15.69
N SER A 110 -16.08 -6.01 14.41
CA SER A 110 -16.48 -4.98 13.45
C SER A 110 -17.97 -5.11 13.13
N SER A 111 -18.73 -4.06 13.44
CA SER A 111 -20.16 -3.98 13.09
C SER A 111 -20.34 -4.03 11.57
N ARG A 112 -21.45 -4.61 11.09
CA ARG A 112 -21.77 -4.69 9.65
C ARG A 112 -21.83 -3.29 9.02
N ALA A 113 -22.27 -2.28 9.77
CA ALA A 113 -22.27 -0.87 9.34
C ALA A 113 -20.85 -0.30 9.14
N GLU A 114 -19.91 -0.61 10.03
CA GLU A 114 -18.51 -0.17 9.91
C GLU A 114 -17.83 -0.79 8.67
N LYS A 115 -18.11 -2.07 8.39
CA LYS A 115 -17.62 -2.73 7.17
C LYS A 115 -18.18 -2.09 5.89
N THR A 116 -19.46 -1.69 5.91
CA THR A 116 -20.10 -1.01 4.79
C THR A 116 -19.52 0.39 4.57
N VAL A 117 -19.32 1.18 5.64
CA VAL A 117 -18.68 2.50 5.56
C VAL A 117 -17.24 2.39 5.05
N ALA A 118 -16.45 1.44 5.56
CA ALA A 118 -15.10 1.21 5.07
C ALA A 118 -15.06 0.83 3.59
N ARG A 119 -16.02 0.01 3.13
CA ARG A 119 -16.17 -0.34 1.71
C ARG A 119 -16.49 0.89 0.87
N PHE A 120 -17.47 1.71 1.28
CA PHE A 120 -17.82 2.94 0.54
C PHE A 120 -16.67 3.94 0.51
N LEU A 121 -15.96 4.13 1.62
CA LEU A 121 -14.76 4.97 1.68
C LEU A 121 -13.67 4.47 0.72
N THR A 122 -13.44 3.16 0.68
CA THR A 122 -12.45 2.56 -0.23
C THR A 122 -12.83 2.81 -1.69
N ILE A 123 -14.10 2.60 -2.05
CA ILE A 123 -14.61 2.85 -3.41
C ILE A 123 -14.49 4.34 -3.76
N ALA A 124 -14.85 5.23 -2.84
CA ALA A 124 -14.74 6.67 -3.04
C ALA A 124 -13.28 7.10 -3.25
N LEU A 125 -12.33 6.57 -2.48
CA LEU A 125 -10.91 6.84 -2.64
C LEU A 125 -10.39 6.37 -4.00
N LEU A 126 -10.79 5.18 -4.45
CA LEU A 126 -10.44 4.67 -5.78
C LEU A 126 -11.01 5.56 -6.89
N ALA A 127 -12.28 5.97 -6.78
CA ALA A 127 -12.92 6.85 -7.75
C ALA A 127 -12.25 8.24 -7.79
N LEU A 128 -11.97 8.84 -6.64
CA LEU A 128 -11.29 10.14 -6.54
C LEU A 128 -9.87 10.08 -7.10
N ASN A 129 -9.12 9.00 -6.82
CA ASN A 129 -7.81 8.79 -7.41
C ASN A 129 -7.89 8.66 -8.93
N TRP A 130 -8.88 7.92 -9.44
CA TRP A 130 -9.06 7.77 -10.88
C TRP A 130 -9.39 9.11 -11.55
N ILE A 131 -10.28 9.90 -10.95
CA ILE A 131 -10.63 11.25 -11.42
C ILE A 131 -9.38 12.16 -11.45
N TYR A 132 -8.48 12.03 -10.46
CA TYR A 132 -7.22 12.79 -10.43
C TYR A 132 -6.24 12.37 -11.54
N LEU A 133 -6.21 11.08 -11.88
CA LEU A 133 -5.33 10.52 -12.92
C LEU A 133 -5.81 10.85 -14.34
N LEU A 134 -7.13 10.98 -14.55
CA LEU A 134 -7.72 11.27 -15.87
C LEU A 134 -7.12 12.51 -16.56
N PRO A 135 -6.97 13.68 -15.90
CA PRO A 135 -6.32 14.85 -16.51
C PRO A 135 -4.84 14.65 -16.84
N HIS A 136 -4.13 13.80 -16.10
CA HIS A 136 -2.70 13.58 -16.22
C HIS A 136 -2.35 12.45 -17.21
N TRP A 137 -3.33 11.92 -17.94
CA TRP A 137 -3.17 10.74 -18.81
C TRP A 137 -2.05 10.83 -19.84
N ARG A 138 -1.70 12.03 -20.31
CA ARG A 138 -0.63 12.28 -21.30
C ARG A 138 0.78 12.25 -20.71
N ASN A 139 0.93 12.27 -19.37
CA ASN A 139 2.21 12.36 -18.69
C ASN A 139 2.78 11.00 -18.24
N PHE A 140 2.09 9.89 -18.55
CA PHE A 140 2.44 8.55 -18.07
C PHE A 140 3.25 7.74 -19.08
#